data_AF-A0A7C5Z1A4-F1
#
_entry.id   AF-A0A7C5Z1A4-F1
#
_cell.length_a   1.000
_cell.length_b   1.000
_cell.length_c   1.000
_cell.angle_alpha   90.00
_cell.angle_beta   90.00
_cell.angle_gamma   90.00
#
_symmetry.space_group_name_H-M   'P 1'
#
loop_
_entity.id
_entity.type
_entity.pdbx_description
1 polymer ?
#
loop_
_entity_poly.entity_id
_entity_poly.type
_entity_poly.pdbx_seq_one_letter_code
_entity_poly.pdbx_strand_id
1 'polypeptide(L)'
;MLVASKVHRLRSGRFTGDLKIYETSPRQYQFFREYDFTPSRSAVIFFGLLVHQTIEEIHRIALDGQFDSFKEPYICELFERTFRFLSMGNVRPIGLAAKENALTQVMNYFRQNQDEMQRVIQTEVDVSLEKDGYILRGKVDLLLGGDGKLELLDFKTSPRPKESPELVAAYERQLCTYAHILESRRGKGVERLMLYWTSEPRKEDALMVLPYDPHKVEEAGRHFDETVRRIQARSSR
;
A
#
# COMPACT_ATOMS: atom_id res chain seq x y z
N MET A 1 10.16 -43.17 -19.21
CA MET A 1 10.65 -42.34 -18.09
C MET A 1 10.36 -40.89 -18.40
N LEU A 2 9.24 -40.37 -17.88
CA LEU A 2 8.90 -38.95 -17.77
C LEU A 2 7.56 -38.94 -17.02
N VAL A 3 7.66 -38.94 -15.68
CA VAL A 3 6.50 -38.75 -14.82
C VAL A 3 6.38 -37.26 -14.60
N ALA A 4 5.34 -36.67 -15.19
CA ALA A 4 4.91 -35.31 -14.90
C ALA A 4 4.51 -35.24 -13.42
N SER A 5 5.23 -34.47 -12.62
CA SER A 5 4.87 -34.16 -11.23
C SER A 5 4.32 -32.73 -11.18
N LYS A 6 3.07 -32.63 -10.74
CA LYS A 6 2.31 -31.39 -10.49
C LYS A 6 3.16 -30.35 -9.75
N VAL A 7 3.46 -29.24 -10.43
CA VAL A 7 3.84 -27.98 -9.78
C VAL A 7 2.54 -27.32 -9.30
N HIS A 8 2.26 -27.35 -8.00
CA HIS A 8 1.25 -26.46 -7.42
C HIS A 8 1.78 -25.02 -7.46
N ARG A 9 1.47 -24.33 -8.55
CA ARG A 9 1.75 -22.91 -8.77
C ARG A 9 0.97 -22.11 -7.72
N LEU A 10 1.65 -21.59 -6.70
CA LEU A 10 1.06 -20.64 -5.75
C LEU A 10 0.64 -19.38 -6.53
N ARG A 11 -0.67 -19.12 -6.54
CA ARG A 11 -1.29 -17.97 -7.22
C ARG A 11 -0.73 -16.67 -6.63
N SER A 12 -0.23 -15.79 -7.48
CA SER A 12 0.18 -14.41 -7.15
C SER A 12 -0.91 -13.69 -6.34
N GLY A 13 -0.60 -13.24 -5.12
CA GLY A 13 -1.51 -12.50 -4.23
C GLY A 13 -0.88 -11.23 -3.67
N ARG A 14 -1.71 -10.24 -3.29
CA ARG A 14 -1.26 -9.00 -2.63
C ARG A 14 -1.08 -9.28 -1.13
N PHE A 15 0.17 -9.38 -0.69
CA PHE A 15 0.50 -10.10 0.53
C PHE A 15 0.32 -9.32 1.84
N THR A 16 0.37 -7.99 1.86
CA THR A 16 0.30 -7.27 3.15
C THR A 16 -1.07 -7.28 3.80
N GLY A 17 -2.13 -7.38 2.98
CA GLY A 17 -3.46 -7.75 3.45
C GLY A 17 -3.49 -9.20 3.95
N ASP A 18 -2.91 -10.12 3.17
CA ASP A 18 -2.92 -11.56 3.45
C ASP A 18 -2.13 -11.97 4.71
N LEU A 19 -0.96 -11.37 4.97
CA LEU A 19 -0.17 -11.58 6.18
C LEU A 19 -0.94 -11.13 7.42
N LYS A 20 -1.53 -9.93 7.37
CA LYS A 20 -2.37 -9.42 8.47
C LYS A 20 -3.58 -10.31 8.70
N ILE A 21 -4.24 -10.78 7.63
CA ILE A 21 -5.39 -11.71 7.72
C ILE A 21 -4.93 -13.05 8.31
N TYR A 22 -3.79 -13.60 7.87
CA TYR A 22 -3.25 -14.86 8.39
C TYR A 22 -2.84 -14.75 9.86
N GLU A 23 -2.13 -13.69 10.25
CA GLU A 23 -1.73 -13.41 11.62
C GLU A 23 -2.94 -13.19 12.54
N THR A 24 -4.00 -12.55 12.04
CA THR A 24 -5.26 -12.36 12.77
C THR A 24 -6.04 -13.68 12.89
N SER A 25 -6.16 -14.42 11.78
CA SER A 25 -6.85 -15.70 11.73
C SER A 25 -6.46 -16.50 10.47
N PRO A 26 -5.69 -17.60 10.61
CA PRO A 26 -5.37 -18.49 9.50
C PRO A 26 -6.61 -19.04 8.80
N ARG A 27 -7.74 -19.16 9.52
CA ARG A 27 -9.02 -19.61 8.97
C ARG A 27 -9.67 -18.55 8.07
N GLN A 28 -9.58 -17.26 8.43
CA GLN A 28 -10.05 -16.17 7.54
C GLN A 28 -9.21 -16.09 6.26
N TYR A 29 -7.90 -16.34 6.35
CA TYR A 29 -7.03 -16.42 5.18
C TYR A 29 -7.49 -17.51 4.21
N GLN A 30 -7.83 -18.71 4.71
CA GLN A 30 -8.38 -19.78 3.87
C GLN A 30 -9.71 -19.37 3.20
N PHE A 31 -10.62 -18.72 3.92
CA PHE A 31 -11.88 -18.23 3.34
C PHE A 31 -11.69 -17.24 2.18
N PHE A 32 -10.75 -16.31 2.29
CA PHE A 32 -10.52 -15.31 1.25
C PHE A 32 -9.65 -15.80 0.08
N ARG A 33 -8.80 -16.83 0.29
CA ARG A 33 -7.79 -17.25 -0.70
C ARG A 33 -8.01 -18.65 -1.28
N GLU A 34 -8.52 -19.59 -0.49
CA GLU A 34 -8.83 -20.95 -0.96
C GLU A 34 -10.27 -21.03 -1.48
N TYR A 35 -11.19 -20.25 -0.89
CA TYR A 35 -12.61 -20.27 -1.23
C TYR A 35 -13.12 -19.02 -1.98
N ASP A 36 -12.22 -18.08 -2.34
CA ASP A 36 -12.51 -16.86 -3.14
C ASP A 36 -13.72 -16.03 -2.64
N PHE A 37 -13.99 -16.00 -1.33
CA PHE A 37 -15.05 -15.16 -0.76
C PHE A 37 -14.74 -13.66 -0.94
N THR A 38 -15.73 -12.86 -1.33
CA THR A 38 -15.61 -11.40 -1.38
C THR A 38 -15.93 -10.80 0.00
N PRO A 39 -15.06 -9.94 0.58
CA PRO A 39 -15.36 -9.27 1.84
C PRO A 39 -16.65 -8.43 1.75
N SER A 40 -17.44 -8.40 2.82
CA SER A 40 -18.68 -7.60 2.92
C SER A 40 -18.47 -6.07 2.89
N ARG A 41 -17.22 -5.59 2.78
CA ARG A 41 -16.79 -4.19 2.87
C ARG A 41 -16.50 -3.56 1.50
N SER A 42 -17.32 -3.83 0.49
CA SER A 42 -17.08 -3.36 -0.89
C SER A 42 -17.00 -1.83 -1.01
N ALA A 43 -17.88 -1.09 -0.33
CA ALA A 43 -17.88 0.37 -0.37
C ALA A 43 -16.60 1.00 0.25
N VAL A 44 -16.05 0.41 1.31
CA VAL A 44 -14.79 0.88 1.94
C VAL A 44 -13.61 0.66 1.02
N ILE A 45 -13.58 -0.49 0.33
CA ILE A 45 -12.56 -0.82 -0.66
C ILE A 45 -12.65 0.16 -1.84
N PHE A 46 -13.86 0.43 -2.34
CA PHE A 46 -14.07 1.38 -3.44
C PHE A 46 -13.55 2.77 -3.07
N PHE A 47 -13.88 3.26 -1.88
CA PHE A 47 -13.41 4.55 -1.37
C PHE A 47 -11.87 4.62 -1.37
N GLY A 48 -11.23 3.61 -0.76
CA GLY A 48 -9.77 3.53 -0.68
C GLY A 48 -9.12 3.53 -2.06
N LEU A 49 -9.62 2.68 -2.97
CA LEU A 49 -9.11 2.61 -4.35
C LEU A 49 -9.24 3.93 -5.09
N LEU A 50 -10.37 4.61 -4.96
CA LEU A 50 -10.60 5.89 -5.62
C LEU A 50 -9.60 6.95 -5.17
N VAL A 51 -9.39 7.08 -3.86
CA VAL A 51 -8.42 8.06 -3.32
C VAL A 51 -6.99 7.71 -3.73
N HIS A 52 -6.55 6.46 -3.53
CA HIS A 52 -5.17 6.03 -3.87
C HIS A 52 -4.90 6.19 -5.37
N GLN A 53 -5.78 5.68 -6.25
CA GLN A 53 -5.54 5.73 -7.69
C GLN A 53 -5.55 7.16 -8.24
N THR A 54 -6.39 8.04 -7.70
CA THR A 54 -6.35 9.44 -8.10
C THR A 54 -5.05 10.11 -7.64
N ILE A 55 -4.61 9.89 -6.40
CA ILE A 55 -3.33 10.44 -5.91
C ILE A 55 -2.13 9.87 -6.67
N GLU A 56 -2.13 8.57 -6.96
CA GLU A 56 -1.11 7.92 -7.78
C GLU A 56 -0.98 8.58 -9.16
N GLU A 57 -2.10 8.81 -9.84
CA GLU A 57 -2.08 9.44 -11.16
C GLU A 57 -1.57 10.88 -11.09
N ILE A 58 -1.95 11.65 -10.06
CA ILE A 58 -1.40 13.00 -9.84
C ILE A 58 0.13 12.94 -9.78
N HIS A 59 0.69 12.00 -9.01
CA HIS A 59 2.14 11.84 -8.93
C HIS A 59 2.77 11.33 -10.23
N ARG A 60 2.10 10.43 -10.96
CA ARG A 60 2.61 9.96 -12.26
C ARG A 60 2.76 11.13 -13.24
N ILE A 61 1.76 12.00 -13.31
CA ILE A 61 1.77 13.19 -14.16
C ILE A 61 2.86 14.18 -13.70
N ALA A 62 3.05 14.33 -12.38
CA ALA A 62 4.14 15.14 -11.84
C ALA A 62 5.53 14.61 -12.24
N LEU A 63 5.73 13.29 -12.15
CA LEU A 63 6.97 12.61 -12.55
C LEU A 63 7.25 12.74 -14.05
N ASP A 64 6.21 12.79 -14.89
CA ASP A 64 6.31 13.01 -16.33
C ASP A 64 6.64 14.48 -16.70
N GLY A 65 6.91 15.34 -15.71
CA GLY A 65 7.32 16.73 -15.90
C GLY A 65 6.19 17.69 -16.24
N GLN A 66 4.93 17.28 -16.06
CA GLN A 66 3.76 18.08 -16.43
C GLN A 66 3.15 18.86 -15.25
N PHE A 67 3.86 18.94 -14.13
CA PHE A 67 3.36 19.50 -12.87
C PHE A 67 2.93 20.97 -12.97
N ASP A 68 3.68 21.81 -13.66
CA ASP A 68 3.38 23.26 -13.75
C ASP A 68 2.10 23.59 -14.53
N SER A 69 1.63 22.64 -15.34
CA SER A 69 0.36 22.74 -16.08
C SER A 69 -0.84 22.18 -15.31
N PHE A 70 -0.58 21.56 -14.15
CA PHE A 70 -1.53 20.73 -13.43
C PHE A 70 -2.37 21.56 -12.45
N LYS A 71 -3.67 21.72 -12.72
CA LYS A 71 -4.59 22.56 -11.93
C LYS A 71 -5.76 21.76 -11.36
N GLU A 72 -6.39 22.30 -10.31
CA GLU A 72 -7.52 21.68 -9.62
C GLU A 72 -8.65 21.17 -10.55
N PRO A 73 -9.08 21.90 -11.60
CA PRO A 73 -10.12 21.39 -12.50
C PRO A 73 -9.73 20.07 -13.18
N TYR A 74 -8.47 19.91 -13.53
CA TYR A 74 -7.96 18.67 -14.12
C TYR A 74 -7.99 17.52 -13.11
N ILE A 75 -7.70 17.79 -11.83
CA ILE A 75 -7.80 16.78 -10.76
C ILE A 75 -9.24 16.31 -10.60
N CYS A 76 -10.21 17.22 -10.68
CA CYS A 76 -11.64 16.85 -10.66
C CYS A 76 -11.99 15.94 -11.85
N GLU A 77 -11.56 16.28 -13.07
CA GLU A 77 -11.79 15.44 -14.25
C GLU A 77 -11.14 14.05 -14.13
N LEU A 78 -9.90 14.01 -13.62
CA LEU A 78 -9.18 12.79 -13.34
C LEU A 78 -9.93 11.94 -12.30
N PHE A 79 -10.35 12.53 -11.19
CA PHE A 79 -11.11 11.86 -10.14
C PHE A 79 -12.42 11.26 -10.69
N GLU A 80 -13.15 12.01 -11.51
CA GLU A 80 -14.38 11.54 -12.16
C GLU A 80 -14.12 10.40 -13.15
N ARG A 81 -13.01 10.45 -13.89
CA ARG A 81 -12.58 9.36 -14.78
C ARG A 81 -12.25 8.10 -13.98
N THR A 82 -11.50 8.22 -12.88
CA THR A 82 -11.18 7.12 -11.98
C THR A 82 -12.43 6.52 -11.34
N PHE A 83 -13.37 7.36 -10.87
CA PHE A 83 -14.65 6.90 -10.33
C PHE A 83 -15.45 6.07 -11.35
N ARG A 84 -15.57 6.56 -12.59
CA ARG A 84 -16.25 5.84 -13.67
C ARG A 84 -15.57 4.51 -13.98
N PHE A 85 -14.24 4.49 -14.06
CA PHE A 85 -13.47 3.27 -14.29
C PHE A 85 -13.70 2.22 -13.19
N LEU A 86 -13.57 2.62 -11.92
CA LEU A 86 -13.80 1.73 -10.79
C LEU A 86 -15.24 1.22 -10.72
N SER A 87 -16.22 2.03 -11.13
CA SER A 87 -17.64 1.66 -11.15
C SER A 87 -17.97 0.56 -12.17
N MET A 88 -17.12 0.35 -13.17
CA MET A 88 -17.25 -0.77 -14.11
C MET A 88 -16.64 -2.08 -13.58
N GLY A 89 -15.94 -2.04 -12.44
CA GLY A 89 -15.33 -3.20 -11.81
C GLY A 89 -16.25 -3.97 -10.86
N ASN A 90 -15.70 -4.95 -10.16
CA ASN A 90 -16.43 -5.84 -9.25
C ASN A 90 -16.65 -5.25 -7.84
N VAL A 91 -16.41 -3.95 -7.65
CA VAL A 91 -16.52 -3.30 -6.35
C VAL A 91 -17.70 -2.33 -6.37
N ARG A 92 -18.60 -2.47 -5.39
CA ARG A 92 -19.80 -1.62 -5.29
C ARG A 92 -19.41 -0.14 -5.16
N PRO A 93 -19.92 0.75 -6.05
CA PRO A 93 -19.68 2.19 -5.95
C PRO A 93 -20.18 2.79 -4.64
N ILE A 94 -19.49 3.84 -4.20
CA ILE A 94 -19.88 4.67 -3.06
C ILE A 94 -20.97 5.68 -3.44
N GLY A 95 -21.76 6.13 -2.45
CA GLY A 95 -22.76 7.19 -2.64
C GLY A 95 -22.15 8.59 -2.76
N LEU A 96 -23.00 9.57 -3.09
CA LEU A 96 -22.57 10.95 -3.38
C LEU A 96 -21.75 11.59 -2.24
N ALA A 97 -22.24 11.54 -1.00
CA ALA A 97 -21.54 12.14 0.14
C ALA A 97 -20.13 11.54 0.37
N ALA A 98 -19.99 10.22 0.18
CA ALA A 98 -18.71 9.55 0.28
C ALA A 98 -17.78 9.90 -0.90
N LYS A 99 -18.33 10.09 -2.10
CA LYS A 99 -17.58 10.55 -3.27
C LYS A 99 -17.04 11.97 -3.07
N GLU A 100 -17.87 12.88 -2.56
CA GLU A 100 -17.47 14.25 -2.21
C GLU A 100 -16.39 14.28 -1.13
N ASN A 101 -16.50 13.40 -0.13
CA ASN A 101 -15.46 13.25 0.88
C ASN A 101 -14.15 12.73 0.29
N ALA A 102 -14.19 11.72 -0.57
CA ALA A 102 -13.00 11.20 -1.25
C ALA A 102 -12.31 12.28 -2.11
N LEU A 103 -13.08 13.09 -2.85
CA LEU A 103 -12.53 14.22 -3.61
C LEU A 103 -11.88 15.25 -2.67
N THR A 104 -12.53 15.55 -1.54
CA THR A 104 -11.97 16.46 -0.53
C THR A 104 -10.61 15.97 -0.01
N GLN A 105 -10.47 14.67 0.27
CA GLN A 105 -9.20 14.09 0.71
C GLN A 105 -8.09 14.25 -0.36
N VAL A 106 -8.41 13.96 -1.62
CA VAL A 106 -7.48 14.12 -2.76
C VAL A 106 -7.06 15.59 -2.92
N MET A 107 -8.02 16.52 -2.89
CA MET A 107 -7.75 17.94 -3.05
C MET A 107 -6.91 18.51 -1.89
N ASN A 108 -7.21 18.11 -0.66
CA ASN A 108 -6.44 18.53 0.51
C ASN A 108 -5.01 18.01 0.44
N TYR A 109 -4.81 16.77 -0.01
CA TYR A 109 -3.49 16.21 -0.25
C TYR A 109 -2.73 17.03 -1.31
N PHE A 110 -3.33 17.23 -2.49
CA PHE A 110 -2.69 17.95 -3.59
C PHE A 110 -2.25 19.36 -3.18
N ARG A 111 -3.15 20.15 -2.57
CA ARG A 111 -2.85 21.54 -2.19
C ARG A 111 -1.71 21.68 -1.20
N GLN A 112 -1.54 20.71 -0.30
CA GLN A 112 -0.60 20.81 0.82
C GLN A 112 0.75 20.12 0.57
N ASN A 113 0.90 19.38 -0.52
CA ASN A 113 2.08 18.53 -0.78
C ASN A 113 2.74 18.80 -2.14
N GLN A 114 2.50 19.96 -2.74
CA GLN A 114 3.07 20.30 -4.05
C GLN A 114 4.59 20.29 -4.05
N ASP A 115 5.22 20.79 -3.00
CA ASP A 115 6.69 20.78 -2.86
C ASP A 115 7.24 19.36 -2.70
N GLU A 116 6.55 18.51 -1.92
CA GLU A 116 6.95 17.11 -1.72
C GLU A 116 6.78 16.25 -2.96
N MET A 117 5.83 16.58 -3.85
CA MET A 117 5.64 15.88 -5.12
C MET A 117 6.92 15.90 -5.97
N GLN A 118 7.73 16.97 -5.87
CA GLN A 118 9.01 17.08 -6.59
C GLN A 118 10.09 16.13 -6.04
N ARG A 119 9.92 15.62 -4.82
CA ARG A 119 10.85 14.67 -4.17
C ARG A 119 10.48 13.21 -4.41
N VAL A 120 9.33 12.95 -5.03
CA VAL A 120 8.92 11.59 -5.35
C VAL A 120 9.87 11.04 -6.40
N ILE A 121 10.45 9.87 -6.11
CA ILE A 121 11.30 9.12 -7.05
C ILE A 121 10.43 8.16 -7.86
N GLN A 122 9.47 7.53 -7.19
CA GLN A 122 8.63 6.51 -7.79
C GLN A 122 7.31 6.40 -7.03
N THR A 123 6.22 6.20 -7.77
CA THR A 123 4.93 5.80 -7.22
C THR A 123 4.78 4.29 -7.28
N GLU A 124 3.95 3.74 -6.39
CA GLU A 124 3.43 2.40 -6.54
C GLU A 124 4.57 1.35 -6.67
N VAL A 125 5.52 1.41 -5.73
CA VAL A 125 6.77 0.65 -5.77
C VAL A 125 6.53 -0.81 -5.42
N ASP A 126 6.79 -1.67 -6.41
CA ASP A 126 6.74 -3.12 -6.22
C ASP A 126 7.82 -3.60 -5.25
N VAL A 127 7.36 -4.11 -4.11
CA VAL A 127 8.18 -4.82 -3.14
C VAL A 127 7.85 -6.28 -3.22
N SER A 128 8.67 -7.01 -3.98
CA SER A 128 8.52 -8.45 -4.11
C SER A 128 9.67 -9.20 -3.46
N LEU A 129 9.41 -10.40 -3.00
CA LEU A 129 10.44 -11.31 -2.55
C LEU A 129 10.18 -12.66 -3.18
N GLU A 130 11.14 -13.13 -3.95
CA GLU A 130 11.12 -14.47 -4.53
C GLU A 130 11.94 -15.38 -3.63
N LYS A 131 11.34 -16.49 -3.22
CA LYS A 131 11.94 -17.54 -2.40
C LYS A 131 11.52 -18.89 -2.98
N ASP A 132 12.21 -19.96 -2.59
CA ASP A 132 11.98 -21.30 -3.12
C ASP A 132 10.51 -21.72 -2.94
N GLY A 133 9.76 -21.68 -4.05
CA GLY A 133 8.37 -22.08 -4.13
C GLY A 133 7.31 -20.97 -4.02
N TYR A 134 7.66 -19.70 -3.79
CA TYR A 134 6.67 -18.60 -3.77
C TYR A 134 7.25 -17.22 -4.10
N ILE A 135 6.40 -16.32 -4.60
CA ILE A 135 6.71 -14.90 -4.78
C ILE A 135 5.74 -14.09 -3.94
N LEU A 136 6.26 -13.32 -3.00
CA LEU A 136 5.49 -12.33 -2.25
C LEU A 136 5.48 -11.03 -3.03
N ARG A 137 4.33 -10.35 -3.06
CA ARG A 137 4.18 -9.03 -3.69
C ARG A 137 3.43 -8.11 -2.75
N GLY A 138 4.08 -7.03 -2.35
CA GLY A 138 3.47 -5.86 -1.76
C GLY A 138 3.74 -4.64 -2.65
N LYS A 139 3.12 -3.53 -2.29
CA LYS A 139 3.28 -2.26 -2.97
C LYS A 139 3.36 -1.17 -1.92
N VAL A 140 4.30 -0.24 -2.12
CA VAL A 140 4.42 1.01 -1.34
C VAL A 140 3.88 2.12 -2.21
N ASP A 141 2.99 2.96 -1.69
CA ASP A 141 2.36 4.01 -2.49
C ASP A 141 3.38 5.02 -3.04
N LEU A 142 4.34 5.49 -2.23
CA LEU A 142 5.40 6.39 -2.67
C LEU A 142 6.78 6.01 -2.13
N LEU A 143 7.77 6.16 -3.00
CA LEU A 143 9.18 6.22 -2.64
C LEU A 143 9.69 7.63 -2.94
N LEU A 144 10.17 8.30 -1.90
CA LEU A 144 10.75 9.65 -2.00
C LEU A 144 12.27 9.59 -1.83
N GLY A 145 12.94 10.62 -2.33
CA GLY A 145 14.32 10.90 -2.00
C GLY A 145 14.83 12.22 -2.57
N GLY A 146 15.95 12.68 -2.03
CA GLY A 146 16.55 13.97 -2.43
C GLY A 146 17.87 14.29 -1.73
N ASP A 147 18.10 13.72 -0.55
CA ASP A 147 19.29 13.90 0.30
C ASP A 147 20.23 12.68 0.28
N GLY A 148 20.09 11.81 -0.72
CA GLY A 148 20.83 10.53 -0.81
C GLY A 148 20.19 9.39 -0.01
N LYS A 149 19.09 9.65 0.71
CA LYS A 149 18.38 8.67 1.54
C LYS A 149 17.00 8.39 0.94
N LEU A 150 16.48 7.18 1.21
CA LEU A 150 15.16 6.76 0.74
C LEU A 150 14.12 6.90 1.84
N GLU A 151 12.91 7.29 1.45
CA GLU A 151 11.77 7.41 2.37
C GLU A 151 10.58 6.66 1.78
N LEU A 152 9.88 5.89 2.62
CA LEU A 152 8.68 5.16 2.23
C LEU A 152 7.46 5.85 2.79
N LEU A 153 6.43 6.03 1.96
CA LEU A 153 5.14 6.56 2.38
C LEU A 153 4.02 5.65 1.89
N ASP A 154 3.11 5.33 2.82
CA ASP A 154 1.89 4.56 2.56
C ASP A 154 0.67 5.37 3.00
N PHE A 155 -0.33 5.49 2.15
CA PHE A 155 -1.54 6.25 2.39
C PHE A 155 -2.56 5.44 3.20
N LYS A 156 -3.31 6.14 4.04
CA LYS A 156 -4.44 5.61 4.79
C LYS A 156 -5.63 6.55 4.65
N THR A 157 -6.74 6.03 4.15
CA THR A 157 -7.94 6.83 3.88
C THR A 157 -8.89 6.95 5.06
N SER A 158 -8.61 6.24 6.16
CA SER A 158 -9.33 6.37 7.42
C SER A 158 -8.81 7.56 8.24
N PRO A 159 -9.58 8.07 9.21
CA PRO A 159 -9.04 8.96 10.23
C PRO A 159 -7.86 8.33 10.95
N ARG A 160 -6.94 9.18 11.41
CA ARG A 160 -5.82 8.76 12.24
C ARG A 160 -6.36 8.20 13.55
N PRO A 161 -5.97 6.98 13.96
CA PRO A 161 -6.43 6.40 15.21
C PRO A 161 -5.88 7.21 16.38
N LYS A 162 -6.78 7.64 17.30
CA LYS A 162 -6.39 8.31 18.55
C LYS A 162 -5.94 7.32 19.63
N GLU A 163 -6.53 6.13 19.64
CA GLU A 163 -6.37 5.12 20.70
C GLU A 163 -6.15 3.72 20.10
N SER A 164 -5.19 3.56 19.17
CA SER A 164 -4.87 2.24 18.61
C SER A 164 -3.37 2.10 18.29
N PRO A 165 -2.50 2.07 19.32
CA PRO A 165 -1.07 1.89 19.12
C PRO A 165 -0.74 0.59 18.39
N GLU A 166 -1.54 -0.47 18.58
CA GLU A 166 -1.38 -1.75 17.89
C GLU A 166 -1.57 -1.65 16.38
N LEU A 167 -2.52 -0.83 15.92
CA LEU A 167 -2.78 -0.62 14.49
C LEU A 167 -1.63 0.12 13.83
N VAL A 168 -1.11 1.15 14.51
CA VAL A 168 0.07 1.91 14.04
C VAL A 168 1.30 1.00 14.00
N ALA A 169 1.52 0.20 15.04
CA ALA A 169 2.62 -0.76 15.08
C ALA A 169 2.52 -1.83 13.98
N ALA A 170 1.31 -2.23 13.59
CA ALA A 170 1.12 -3.14 12.46
C ALA A 170 1.53 -2.50 11.12
N TYR A 171 1.18 -1.22 10.91
CA TYR A 171 1.64 -0.48 9.72
C TYR A 171 3.15 -0.22 9.74
N GLU A 172 3.73 0.06 10.90
CA GLU A 172 5.18 0.17 11.08
C GLU A 172 5.89 -1.13 10.68
N ARG A 173 5.45 -2.29 11.20
CA ARG A 173 6.01 -3.60 10.81
C ARG A 173 5.91 -3.86 9.31
N GLN A 174 4.80 -3.46 8.69
CA GLN A 174 4.60 -3.57 7.25
C GLN A 174 5.65 -2.73 6.49
N LEU A 175 5.80 -1.46 6.85
CA LEU A 175 6.77 -0.56 6.24
C LEU A 175 8.22 -1.00 6.49
N CYS A 176 8.54 -1.53 7.68
CA CYS A 176 9.84 -2.14 7.97
C CYS A 176 10.14 -3.33 7.05
N THR A 177 9.16 -4.20 6.82
CA THR A 177 9.30 -5.33 5.88
C THR A 177 9.60 -4.84 4.46
N TYR A 178 8.90 -3.79 4.02
CA TYR A 178 9.13 -3.18 2.72
C TYR A 178 10.50 -2.53 2.60
N ALA A 179 10.95 -1.84 3.65
CA ALA A 179 12.28 -1.26 3.72
C ALA A 179 13.36 -2.34 3.56
N HIS A 180 13.26 -3.43 4.32
CA HIS A 180 14.20 -4.55 4.23
C HIS A 180 14.32 -5.12 2.81
N ILE A 181 13.19 -5.31 2.13
CA ILE A 181 13.16 -5.82 0.74
C ILE A 181 13.78 -4.80 -0.24
N LEU A 182 13.49 -3.51 -0.07
CA LEU A 182 14.00 -2.45 -0.95
C LEU A 182 15.49 -2.22 -0.78
N GLU A 183 15.98 -2.19 0.45
CA GLU A 183 17.40 -2.04 0.80
C GLU A 183 18.22 -3.17 0.17
N SER A 184 17.74 -4.41 0.30
CA SER A 184 18.38 -5.60 -0.30
C SER A 184 18.46 -5.52 -1.83
N ARG A 185 17.49 -4.88 -2.49
CA ARG A 185 17.42 -4.79 -3.96
C ARG A 185 18.19 -3.61 -4.54
N ARG A 186 18.18 -2.46 -3.85
CA ARG A 186 18.71 -1.19 -4.38
C ARG A 186 20.06 -0.80 -3.78
N GLY A 187 20.51 -1.48 -2.71
CA GLY A 187 21.77 -1.16 -2.03
C GLY A 187 21.78 0.24 -1.38
N LYS A 188 20.61 0.85 -1.20
CA LYS A 188 20.43 2.14 -0.52
C LYS A 188 19.52 1.96 0.69
N GLY A 189 19.95 2.51 1.82
CA GLY A 189 19.17 2.52 3.07
C GLY A 189 17.88 3.32 2.93
N VAL A 190 16.81 2.79 3.51
CA VAL A 190 15.62 3.59 3.86
C VAL A 190 15.92 4.24 5.21
N GLU A 191 15.51 5.49 5.41
CA GLU A 191 15.73 6.18 6.69
C GLU A 191 14.46 6.69 7.35
N ARG A 192 13.39 6.83 6.57
CA ARG A 192 12.12 7.35 7.10
C ARG A 192 10.98 6.51 6.57
N LEU A 193 10.14 6.06 7.50
CA LEU A 193 8.89 5.37 7.23
C LEU A 193 7.77 6.34 7.59
N MET A 194 6.83 6.53 6.67
CA MET A 194 5.77 7.54 6.81
C MET A 194 4.41 6.93 6.51
N LEU A 195 3.43 7.33 7.31
CA LEU A 195 2.02 7.11 7.03
C LEU A 195 1.37 8.45 6.73
N TYR A 196 0.55 8.49 5.69
CA TYR A 196 -0.21 9.68 5.35
C TYR A 196 -1.71 9.42 5.46
N TRP A 197 -2.36 10.01 6.46
CA TRP A 197 -3.78 9.88 6.75
C TRP A 197 -4.59 10.90 5.94
N THR A 198 -5.06 10.53 4.74
CA THR A 198 -5.72 11.47 3.81
C THR A 198 -7.05 12.01 4.32
N SER A 199 -7.64 11.37 5.34
CA SER A 199 -8.83 11.87 6.03
C SER A 199 -8.55 13.07 6.94
N GLU A 200 -7.30 13.30 7.33
CA GLU A 200 -6.95 14.46 8.15
C GLU A 200 -6.88 15.73 7.29
N PRO A 201 -7.61 16.81 7.65
CA PRO A 201 -7.69 18.00 6.79
C PRO A 201 -6.35 18.73 6.62
N ARG A 202 -5.50 18.70 7.65
CA ARG A 202 -4.22 19.43 7.70
C ARG A 202 -3.06 18.45 7.59
N LYS A 203 -2.05 18.82 6.81
CA LYS A 203 -0.85 18.00 6.58
C LYS A 203 -0.09 17.67 7.88
N GLU A 204 -0.04 18.59 8.84
CA GLU A 204 0.60 18.36 10.15
C GLU A 204 -0.04 17.22 10.94
N ASP A 205 -1.35 17.01 10.76
CA ASP A 205 -2.10 15.92 11.39
C ASP A 205 -2.05 14.64 10.54
N ALA A 206 -2.05 14.83 9.21
CA ALA A 206 -2.07 13.77 8.21
C ALA A 206 -0.74 13.02 8.10
N LEU A 207 0.40 13.71 8.16
CA LEU A 207 1.72 13.10 8.02
C LEU A 207 2.20 12.58 9.37
N MET A 208 2.38 11.27 9.47
CA MET A 208 2.98 10.61 10.61
C MET A 208 4.33 10.02 10.20
N VAL A 209 5.41 10.55 10.75
CA VAL A 209 6.75 9.96 10.64
C VAL A 209 6.90 8.91 11.73
N LEU A 210 7.22 7.69 11.34
CA LEU A 210 7.51 6.59 12.25
C LEU A 210 9.01 6.58 12.56
N PRO A 211 9.40 6.24 13.81
CA PRO A 211 10.80 6.11 14.15
C PRO A 211 11.43 4.99 13.32
N TYR A 212 12.48 5.33 12.57
CA TYR A 212 13.26 4.33 11.87
C TYR A 212 14.28 3.70 12.83
N ASP A 213 14.28 2.37 12.89
CA ASP A 213 15.22 1.60 13.68
C ASP A 213 15.70 0.41 12.82
N PRO A 214 16.98 0.37 12.42
CA PRO A 214 17.54 -0.73 11.64
C PRO A 214 17.30 -2.11 12.27
N HIS A 215 17.30 -2.19 13.61
CA HIS A 215 17.04 -3.45 14.31
C HIS A 215 15.60 -3.91 14.12
N LYS A 216 14.62 -2.99 14.11
CA LYS A 216 13.22 -3.31 13.79
C LYS A 216 13.04 -3.73 12.33
N VAL A 217 13.81 -3.16 11.41
CA VAL A 217 13.81 -3.55 9.99
C VAL A 217 14.32 -4.98 9.82
N GLU A 218 15.44 -5.30 10.47
CA GLU A 218 16.01 -6.66 10.46
C GLU A 218 15.09 -7.67 11.17
N GLU A 219 14.52 -7.31 12.32
CA GLU A 219 13.55 -8.15 13.03
C GLU A 219 12.29 -8.40 12.20
N ALA A 220 11.74 -7.38 11.54
CA ALA A 220 10.62 -7.53 10.64
C ALA A 220 10.95 -8.48 9.49
N GLY A 221 12.15 -8.39 8.91
CA GLY A 221 12.63 -9.32 7.90
C GLY A 221 12.72 -10.77 8.40
N ARG A 222 13.22 -10.99 9.62
CA ARG A 222 13.30 -12.34 10.23
C ARG A 222 11.92 -12.91 10.56
N HIS A 223 11.06 -12.15 11.23
CA HIS A 223 9.69 -12.55 11.56
C HIS A 223 8.89 -12.88 10.30
N PHE A 224 9.10 -12.09 9.24
CA PHE A 224 8.54 -12.34 7.94
C PHE A 224 9.00 -13.68 7.35
N ASP A 225 10.32 -13.92 7.26
CA ASP A 225 10.88 -15.18 6.77
C ASP A 225 10.37 -16.40 7.57
N GLU A 226 10.24 -16.29 8.89
CA GLU A 226 9.66 -17.34 9.74
C GLU A 226 8.19 -17.61 9.45
N THR A 227 7.39 -16.54 9.30
CA THR A 227 5.95 -16.67 9.04
C THR A 227 5.73 -17.41 7.72
N VAL A 228 6.54 -17.13 6.70
CA VAL A 228 6.38 -17.82 5.43
C VAL A 228 6.76 -19.30 5.52
N ARG A 229 7.83 -19.65 6.25
CA ARG A 229 8.18 -21.07 6.49
C ARG A 229 7.00 -21.83 7.13
N ARG A 230 6.26 -21.22 8.06
CA ARG A 230 5.08 -21.84 8.68
C ARG A 230 3.93 -22.06 7.68
N ILE A 231 3.71 -21.12 6.76
CA ILE A 231 2.71 -21.25 5.69
C ILE A 231 3.07 -22.42 4.78
N GLN A 232 4.33 -22.52 4.34
CA GLN A 232 4.81 -23.61 3.47
C GLN A 232 4.65 -25.00 4.12
N ALA A 233 4.94 -25.11 5.42
CA ALA A 233 4.82 -26.37 6.16
C ALA A 233 3.38 -26.87 6.25
N ARG A 234 2.37 -25.98 6.15
CA ARG A 234 0.95 -26.34 6.14
C ARG A 234 0.41 -26.67 4.75
N SER A 235 0.88 -25.99 3.70
CA SER A 235 0.49 -26.29 2.31
C SER A 235 1.11 -27.56 1.74
N SER A 236 2.05 -28.18 2.47
CA SER A 236 2.71 -29.44 2.11
C SER A 236 2.10 -30.67 2.78
N ARG A 237 0.98 -30.52 3.50
CA ARG A 237 0.23 -31.61 4.14
C ARG A 237 -1.10 -31.87 3.45
#